data_AF-A0AAD6IQH2-F1
#
_entry.id   AF-A0AAD6IQH2-F1
#
_cell.length_a   1.000
_cell.length_b   1.000
_cell.length_c   1.000
_cell.angle_alpha   90.00
_cell.angle_beta   90.00
_cell.angle_gamma   90.00
#
_symmetry.space_group_name_H-M   'P 1'
#
loop_
_entity.id
_entity.type
_entity.pdbx_description
1 polymer ?
#
loop_
_entity_poly.entity_id
_entity_poly.type
_entity_poly.pdbx_seq_one_letter_code
_entity_poly.pdbx_strand_id
1 'polypeptide(L)'
;MRSRSLVLVGLAAAVLASPILTPKPDVAELENPAFPGDAFLRALANTPNPKFATNIPLATTHATTRRHLAAFRKATLELNMTYPVNFLDESHEFQYPAFNDMRCELGKDSNGVVPFTTSSTLGTYFESLFQMIPSWTKGQIALSRFDLFHAHLFANPTTRVAALVFHAKEYPADNADTFPFNLGFCQIGSNLVFVDKIMRRRNLVWIIDANDRTSLWWIDMGVKTGDQAVDAVTGGAPFYTLYEDSLGHVVADFYYLEGLALGVSLY
;
A
#
# COMPACT_ATOMS: atom_id res chain seq x y z
N MET A 1 -33.78 -38.16 64.16
CA MET A 1 -32.67 -37.69 63.31
C MET A 1 -33.08 -36.38 62.66
N ARG A 2 -32.17 -35.40 62.64
CA ARG A 2 -32.34 -33.99 62.24
C ARG A 2 -32.81 -33.86 60.78
N SER A 3 -33.88 -33.11 60.55
CA SER A 3 -33.93 -31.77 59.91
C SER A 3 -33.52 -31.71 58.43
N ARG A 4 -34.45 -31.27 57.58
CA ARG A 4 -34.29 -30.07 56.73
C ARG A 4 -35.64 -29.66 56.13
N SER A 5 -36.08 -28.46 56.51
CA SER A 5 -37.23 -27.74 55.95
C SER A 5 -36.91 -27.27 54.52
N LEU A 6 -37.83 -27.50 53.58
CA LEU A 6 -37.89 -26.77 52.32
C LEU A 6 -38.66 -25.47 52.57
N VAL A 7 -38.00 -24.33 52.33
CA VAL A 7 -38.67 -23.03 52.23
C VAL A 7 -38.92 -22.78 50.74
N LEU A 8 -40.19 -22.81 50.35
CA LEU A 8 -40.70 -22.27 49.10
C LEU A 8 -40.80 -20.74 49.28
N VAL A 9 -40.10 -19.96 48.46
CA VAL A 9 -40.44 -18.54 48.24
C VAL A 9 -40.59 -18.35 46.74
N GLY A 10 -41.84 -18.27 46.30
CA GLY A 10 -42.17 -17.65 45.04
C GLY A 10 -42.09 -16.14 45.21
N LEU A 11 -41.43 -15.46 44.27
CA LEU A 11 -41.66 -14.04 44.05
C LEU A 11 -42.16 -13.83 42.63
N ALA A 12 -43.43 -13.42 42.57
CA ALA A 12 -44.07 -12.85 41.40
C ALA A 12 -43.55 -11.44 41.14
N ALA A 13 -43.74 -11.03 39.88
CA ALA A 13 -43.18 -9.87 39.23
C ALA A 13 -43.52 -8.50 39.86
N ALA A 14 -42.59 -7.56 39.68
CA ALA A 14 -42.91 -6.15 39.52
C ALA A 14 -42.17 -5.62 38.29
N VAL A 15 -42.94 -5.30 37.26
CA VAL A 15 -42.49 -4.65 36.02
C VAL A 15 -42.21 -3.19 36.32
N LEU A 16 -40.96 -2.76 36.18
CA LEU A 16 -40.59 -1.35 36.09
C LEU A 16 -40.06 -1.11 34.68
N ALA A 17 -40.91 -0.48 33.85
CA ALA A 17 -40.53 0.03 32.54
C ALA A 17 -39.46 1.11 32.73
N SER A 18 -38.23 0.81 32.35
CA SER A 18 -37.19 1.82 32.17
C SER A 18 -37.44 2.56 30.85
N PRO A 19 -37.32 3.89 30.81
CA PRO A 19 -37.42 4.63 29.55
C PRO A 19 -36.28 4.17 28.63
N ILE A 20 -36.64 3.78 27.41
CA ILE A 20 -35.71 3.52 26.32
C ILE A 20 -34.99 4.84 26.04
N LEU A 21 -33.78 5.01 26.58
CA LEU A 21 -32.84 5.98 26.05
C LEU A 21 -32.46 5.49 24.66
N THR A 22 -32.98 6.15 23.64
CA THR A 22 -32.41 6.09 22.30
C THR A 22 -30.96 6.58 22.40
N PRO A 23 -29.97 5.81 21.90
CA PRO A 23 -28.64 6.36 21.75
C PRO A 23 -28.75 7.46 20.70
N LYS A 24 -28.52 8.70 21.15
CA LYS A 24 -28.27 9.84 20.29
C LYS A 24 -27.03 9.50 19.46
N PRO A 25 -27.03 9.63 18.12
CA PRO A 25 -25.82 9.47 17.35
C PRO A 25 -24.99 10.74 17.54
N ASP A 26 -24.26 10.83 18.64
CA ASP A 26 -23.08 11.69 18.70
C ASP A 26 -21.96 10.94 17.97
N VAL A 27 -22.12 10.77 16.65
CA VAL A 27 -20.97 10.61 15.77
C VAL A 27 -20.40 12.01 15.67
N ALA A 28 -19.54 12.37 16.63
CA ALA A 28 -18.44 13.23 16.26
C ALA A 28 -17.83 12.56 15.02
N GLU A 29 -17.88 13.21 13.86
CA GLU A 29 -16.95 12.89 12.79
C GLU A 29 -15.59 12.82 13.49
N LEU A 30 -15.03 11.62 13.60
CA LEU A 30 -13.63 11.47 13.90
C LEU A 30 -12.96 12.32 12.83
N GLU A 31 -12.49 13.51 13.22
CA GLU A 31 -11.68 14.36 12.37
C GLU A 31 -10.50 13.47 11.99
N ASN A 32 -10.56 12.84 10.82
CA ASN A 32 -9.43 12.08 10.30
C ASN A 32 -8.34 13.11 10.08
N PRO A 33 -7.28 13.13 10.92
CA PRO A 33 -6.28 14.17 10.82
C PRO A 33 -5.70 14.14 9.41
N ALA A 34 -5.55 15.32 8.81
CA ALA A 34 -5.00 15.41 7.47
C ALA A 34 -3.62 14.76 7.42
N PHE A 35 -3.38 13.90 6.43
CA PHE A 35 -2.05 13.33 6.21
C PHE A 35 -1.13 14.37 5.59
N PRO A 36 0.18 14.38 5.89
CA PRO A 36 1.13 15.30 5.25
C PRO A 36 1.08 15.25 3.71
N GLY A 37 0.83 14.08 3.15
CA GLY A 37 0.75 13.78 1.71
C GLY A 37 -0.55 14.15 1.02
N ASP A 38 -1.52 14.70 1.73
CA ASP A 38 -2.81 15.10 1.17
C ASP A 38 -2.67 16.04 -0.04
N ALA A 39 -1.80 17.06 0.08
CA ALA A 39 -1.54 18.00 -1.00
C ALA A 39 -0.84 17.33 -2.19
N PHE A 40 0.11 16.43 -1.91
CA PHE A 40 0.80 15.63 -2.92
C PHE A 40 -0.17 14.77 -3.73
N LEU A 41 -1.10 14.05 -3.07
CA LEU A 41 -2.10 13.23 -3.73
C LEU A 41 -3.09 14.06 -4.55
N ARG A 42 -3.54 15.20 -4.00
CA ARG A 42 -4.39 16.15 -4.74
C ARG A 42 -3.67 16.70 -5.97
N ALA A 43 -2.37 16.98 -5.88
CA ALA A 43 -1.58 17.43 -7.01
C ALA A 43 -1.51 16.37 -8.12
N LEU A 44 -1.26 15.10 -7.77
CA LEU A 44 -1.25 13.99 -8.73
C LEU A 44 -2.63 13.74 -9.37
N ALA A 45 -3.72 13.83 -8.60
CA ALA A 45 -5.06 13.54 -9.10
C ALA A 45 -5.67 14.68 -9.94
N ASN A 46 -5.34 15.94 -9.63
CA ASN A 46 -6.03 17.10 -10.20
C ASN A 46 -5.15 17.96 -11.12
N THR A 47 -3.83 17.77 -11.12
CA THR A 47 -2.93 18.51 -12.00
C THR A 47 -2.60 17.65 -13.23
N PRO A 48 -2.86 18.12 -14.47
CA PRO A 48 -2.56 17.33 -15.66
C PRO A 48 -1.09 16.99 -15.83
N ASN A 49 -0.19 17.87 -15.38
CA ASN A 49 1.27 17.72 -15.49
C ASN A 49 1.97 18.34 -14.26
N PRO A 50 1.90 17.70 -13.09
CA PRO A 50 2.65 18.16 -11.91
C PRO A 50 4.14 18.22 -12.21
N LYS A 51 4.82 19.31 -11.82
CA LYS A 51 6.25 19.54 -12.13
C LYS A 51 7.17 18.40 -11.66
N PHE A 52 6.77 17.72 -10.59
CA PHE A 52 7.54 16.68 -9.91
C PHE A 52 7.18 15.27 -10.36
N ALA A 53 6.25 15.08 -11.31
CA ALA A 53 5.88 13.73 -11.74
C ALA A 53 5.57 13.64 -13.24
N THR A 54 5.91 12.49 -13.81
CA THR A 54 5.59 12.15 -15.21
C THR A 54 4.52 11.06 -15.22
N ASN A 55 3.44 11.27 -15.96
CA ASN A 55 2.39 10.25 -16.11
C ASN A 55 2.91 9.06 -16.92
N ILE A 56 2.73 7.85 -16.39
CA ILE A 56 2.88 6.60 -17.13
C ILE A 56 1.50 6.23 -17.69
N PRO A 57 1.32 6.21 -19.02
CA PRO A 57 0.05 5.84 -19.62
C PRO A 57 -0.31 4.41 -19.25
N LEU A 58 -1.49 4.24 -18.67
CA LEU A 58 -2.09 2.93 -18.42
C LEU A 58 -2.94 2.53 -19.62
N ALA A 59 -2.96 1.23 -19.93
CA ALA A 59 -3.86 0.70 -20.93
C ALA A 59 -5.32 0.97 -20.55
N THR A 60 -6.18 1.20 -21.53
CA THR A 60 -7.62 1.38 -21.31
C THR A 60 -8.17 0.15 -20.59
N THR A 61 -8.63 0.34 -19.35
CA THR A 61 -9.17 -0.74 -18.54
C THR A 61 -10.55 -1.14 -19.03
N HIS A 62 -10.81 -2.44 -19.16
CA HIS A 62 -12.13 -2.96 -19.49
C HIS A 62 -13.16 -2.61 -18.40
N ALA A 63 -14.45 -2.57 -18.75
CA ALA A 63 -15.52 -2.23 -17.81
C ALA A 63 -15.53 -3.13 -16.55
N THR A 64 -15.22 -4.41 -16.71
CA THR A 64 -15.09 -5.35 -15.57
C THR A 64 -13.92 -4.97 -14.66
N THR A 65 -12.73 -4.68 -15.23
CA THR A 65 -11.57 -4.22 -14.47
C THR A 65 -11.88 -2.94 -13.69
N ARG A 66 -12.54 -1.96 -14.32
CA ARG A 66 -12.94 -0.71 -13.64
C ARG A 66 -13.87 -0.97 -12.46
N ARG A 67 -14.85 -1.86 -12.58
CA ARG A 67 -15.74 -2.22 -11.47
C ARG A 67 -14.98 -2.88 -10.32
N HIS A 68 -14.06 -3.81 -10.63
CA HIS A 68 -13.27 -4.46 -9.59
C HIS A 68 -12.30 -3.48 -8.90
N LEU A 69 -11.72 -2.54 -9.65
CA LEU A 69 -10.87 -1.49 -9.10
C LEU A 69 -11.65 -0.53 -8.18
N ALA A 70 -12.87 -0.15 -8.55
CA ALA A 70 -13.74 0.66 -7.69
C ALA A 70 -14.10 -0.09 -6.39
N ALA A 71 -14.43 -1.39 -6.49
CA ALA A 71 -14.68 -2.22 -5.31
C ALA A 71 -13.43 -2.37 -4.42
N PHE A 72 -12.25 -2.57 -5.04
CA PHE A 72 -10.96 -2.61 -4.35
C PHE A 72 -10.68 -1.32 -3.59
N ARG A 73 -10.87 -0.15 -4.22
CA ARG A 73 -10.74 1.16 -3.57
C ARG A 73 -11.66 1.29 -2.37
N LYS A 74 -12.94 0.94 -2.53
CA LYS A 74 -13.92 1.02 -1.46
C LYS A 74 -13.49 0.17 -0.26
N ALA A 75 -13.13 -1.09 -0.50
CA ALA A 75 -12.71 -1.99 0.57
C ALA A 75 -11.41 -1.55 1.26
N THR A 76 -10.46 -1.01 0.50
CA THR A 76 -9.21 -0.42 1.02
C THR A 76 -9.51 0.76 1.95
N LEU A 77 -10.41 1.67 1.54
CA LEU A 77 -10.79 2.85 2.33
C LEU A 77 -11.59 2.52 3.59
N GLU A 78 -12.35 1.43 3.59
CA GLU A 78 -13.08 0.96 4.77
C GLU A 78 -12.16 0.29 5.80
N LEU A 79 -10.85 0.16 5.50
CA LEU A 79 -9.86 -0.60 6.29
C LEU A 79 -10.34 -2.02 6.66
N ASN A 80 -11.32 -2.51 5.91
CA ASN A 80 -11.97 -3.80 6.12
C ASN A 80 -11.51 -4.74 5.01
N MET A 81 -10.20 -5.03 4.99
CA MET A 81 -9.62 -5.94 4.01
C MET A 81 -10.00 -7.41 4.24
N THR A 82 -10.73 -7.70 5.33
CA THR A 82 -11.43 -8.97 5.56
C THR A 82 -12.76 -9.11 4.83
N TYR A 83 -13.23 -8.11 4.07
CA TYR A 83 -14.52 -8.17 3.36
C TYR A 83 -14.50 -8.08 1.82
N PRO A 84 -13.36 -7.97 1.12
CA PRO A 84 -13.27 -8.30 -0.31
C PRO A 84 -12.46 -9.58 -0.58
N VAL A 85 -12.47 -10.59 0.31
CA VAL A 85 -11.63 -11.81 0.30
C VAL A 85 -11.90 -12.80 -0.86
N ASN A 86 -12.40 -12.32 -2.01
CA ASN A 86 -12.53 -13.14 -3.22
C ASN A 86 -11.33 -13.00 -4.18
N PHE A 87 -10.30 -12.23 -3.80
CA PHE A 87 -9.14 -11.98 -4.65
C PHE A 87 -7.83 -12.56 -4.10
N LEU A 88 -7.82 -13.01 -2.85
CA LEU A 88 -6.67 -13.65 -2.23
C LEU A 88 -6.90 -15.15 -2.24
N ASP A 89 -5.86 -15.89 -2.58
CA ASP A 89 -5.87 -17.34 -2.55
C ASP A 89 -5.28 -17.81 -1.21
N GLU A 90 -6.12 -17.85 -0.17
CA GLU A 90 -5.74 -18.34 1.16
C GLU A 90 -5.49 -19.86 1.18
N SER A 91 -5.77 -20.58 0.09
CA SER A 91 -5.51 -22.03 0.02
C SER A 91 -4.05 -22.37 -0.27
N HIS A 92 -3.22 -21.38 -0.59
CA HIS A 92 -1.80 -21.53 -0.89
C HIS A 92 -0.95 -20.52 -0.11
N GLU A 93 0.17 -20.99 0.44
CA GLU A 93 1.18 -20.08 1.00
C GLU A 93 2.01 -19.44 -0.11
N PHE A 94 2.30 -18.14 0.02
CA PHE A 94 3.23 -17.49 -0.89
C PHE A 94 4.65 -18.01 -0.68
N GLN A 95 5.25 -18.50 -1.76
CA GLN A 95 6.64 -18.96 -1.72
C GLN A 95 7.57 -17.81 -2.03
N TYR A 96 8.22 -17.29 -0.99
CA TYR A 96 9.29 -16.33 -1.17
C TYR A 96 10.44 -16.95 -1.95
N PRO A 97 11.05 -16.17 -2.85
CA PRO A 97 12.29 -16.56 -3.52
C PRO A 97 13.39 -16.74 -2.46
N ALA A 98 14.06 -17.89 -2.48
CA ALA A 98 15.25 -18.10 -1.69
C ALA A 98 16.44 -17.39 -2.37
N PHE A 99 17.12 -16.53 -1.63
CA PHE A 99 18.35 -15.89 -2.08
C PHE A 99 19.57 -16.50 -1.41
N ASN A 100 20.74 -16.33 -2.03
CA ASN A 100 22.00 -16.90 -1.55
C ASN A 100 22.33 -16.50 -0.10
N ASP A 101 21.89 -15.32 0.36
CA ASP A 101 21.88 -14.97 1.78
C ASP A 101 20.47 -15.23 2.35
N MET A 102 20.33 -16.35 3.05
CA MET A 102 19.07 -16.82 3.65
C MET A 102 18.53 -15.90 4.76
N ARG A 103 19.26 -14.83 5.12
CA ARG A 103 18.81 -13.83 6.10
C ARG A 103 18.14 -12.62 5.47
N CYS A 104 18.22 -12.46 4.14
CA CYS A 104 17.39 -11.48 3.47
C CYS A 104 15.98 -12.02 3.36
N GLU A 105 15.06 -11.41 4.10
CA GLU A 105 13.66 -11.77 4.11
C GLU A 105 12.87 -10.67 3.38
N LEU A 106 13.11 -10.47 2.08
CA LEU A 106 12.43 -9.43 1.28
C LEU A 106 10.94 -9.45 1.58
N GLY A 107 10.45 -8.44 2.30
CA GLY A 107 9.04 -8.33 2.58
C GLY A 107 8.44 -9.49 3.38
N LYS A 108 9.22 -10.24 4.15
CA LYS A 108 8.66 -11.23 5.09
C LYS A 108 8.18 -10.49 6.33
N ASP A 109 6.94 -10.07 6.29
CA ASP A 109 6.23 -9.75 7.53
C ASP A 109 5.86 -11.04 8.28
N SER A 110 5.56 -10.88 9.56
CA SER A 110 5.04 -11.95 10.41
C SER A 110 3.55 -12.25 10.17
N ASN A 111 2.88 -11.50 9.30
CA ASN A 111 1.43 -11.51 9.13
C ASN A 111 0.98 -12.52 8.06
N GLY A 112 1.93 -13.10 7.32
CA GLY A 112 1.69 -14.16 6.37
C GLY A 112 1.31 -13.59 5.01
N VAL A 113 2.04 -13.98 3.98
CA VAL A 113 1.80 -13.52 2.61
C VAL A 113 1.00 -14.55 1.86
N VAL A 114 -0.08 -14.08 1.26
CA VAL A 114 -1.01 -14.86 0.46
C VAL A 114 -0.91 -14.44 -1.00
N PRO A 115 -0.91 -15.38 -1.95
CA PRO A 115 -0.97 -15.02 -3.35
C PRO A 115 -2.27 -14.27 -3.68
N PHE A 116 -2.17 -13.24 -4.52
CA PHE A 116 -3.30 -12.76 -5.27
C PHE A 116 -3.75 -13.88 -6.21
N THR A 117 -5.06 -14.11 -6.34
CA THR A 117 -5.57 -15.06 -7.33
C THR A 117 -5.19 -14.56 -8.72
N THR A 118 -4.19 -15.19 -9.35
CA THR A 118 -3.58 -14.75 -10.62
C THR A 118 -4.57 -14.73 -11.80
N SER A 119 -5.61 -15.57 -11.74
CA SER A 119 -6.72 -15.60 -12.70
C SER A 119 -7.77 -14.51 -12.48
N SER A 120 -7.67 -13.74 -11.39
CA SER A 120 -8.57 -12.63 -11.13
C SER A 120 -8.16 -11.39 -11.94
N THR A 121 -9.15 -10.59 -12.31
CA THR A 121 -8.92 -9.35 -13.07
C THR A 121 -7.99 -8.37 -12.34
N LEU A 122 -7.96 -8.38 -11.01
CA LEU A 122 -7.11 -7.48 -10.22
C LEU A 122 -5.67 -8.00 -10.10
N GLY A 123 -5.48 -9.32 -9.95
CA GLY A 123 -4.14 -9.91 -9.91
C GLY A 123 -3.38 -9.63 -11.19
N THR A 124 -3.99 -9.94 -12.35
CA THR A 124 -3.41 -9.62 -13.66
C THR A 124 -3.16 -8.12 -13.83
N TYR A 125 -4.05 -7.25 -13.31
CA TYR A 125 -3.86 -5.81 -13.39
C TYR A 125 -2.63 -5.34 -12.63
N PHE A 126 -2.47 -5.72 -11.36
CA PHE A 126 -1.34 -5.28 -10.55
C PHE A 126 -0.02 -5.93 -10.99
N GLU A 127 -0.02 -7.21 -11.39
CA GLU A 127 1.15 -7.84 -12.02
C GLU A 127 1.60 -7.06 -13.27
N SER A 128 0.64 -6.64 -14.11
CA SER A 128 0.97 -5.87 -15.32
C SER A 128 1.63 -4.52 -15.01
N LEU A 129 1.32 -3.89 -13.87
CA LEU A 129 1.99 -2.66 -13.44
C LEU A 129 3.48 -2.91 -13.18
N PHE A 130 3.82 -3.95 -12.43
CA PHE A 130 5.21 -4.33 -12.19
C PHE A 130 5.95 -4.63 -13.49
N GLN A 131 5.35 -5.42 -14.38
CA GLN A 131 5.97 -5.83 -15.65
C GLN A 131 6.17 -4.66 -16.63
N MET A 132 5.27 -3.67 -16.65
CA MET A 132 5.36 -2.58 -17.62
C MET A 132 6.36 -1.48 -17.23
N ILE A 133 6.60 -1.27 -15.93
CA ILE A 133 7.46 -0.18 -15.43
C ILE A 133 8.88 -0.23 -16.03
N PRO A 134 9.58 -1.39 -16.09
CA PRO A 134 10.92 -1.45 -16.69
C PRO A 134 10.96 -0.98 -18.15
N SER A 135 9.99 -1.40 -18.95
CA SER A 135 9.90 -1.01 -20.37
C SER A 135 9.65 0.48 -20.52
N TRP A 136 8.72 1.04 -19.74
CA TRP A 136 8.35 2.45 -19.83
C TRP A 136 9.48 3.37 -19.34
N THR A 137 10.18 2.98 -18.27
CA THR A 137 11.33 3.71 -17.74
C THR A 137 12.62 3.49 -18.54
N LYS A 138 12.55 2.77 -19.66
CA LYS A 138 13.67 2.44 -20.56
C LYS A 138 14.83 1.76 -19.81
N GLY A 139 14.49 0.85 -18.89
CA GLY A 139 15.45 0.09 -18.09
C GLY A 139 16.11 0.88 -16.95
N GLN A 140 15.69 2.12 -16.67
CA GLN A 140 16.16 2.82 -15.48
C GLN A 140 15.70 2.12 -14.20
N ILE A 141 14.52 1.50 -14.23
CA ILE A 141 14.00 0.61 -13.21
C ILE A 141 13.95 -0.79 -13.81
N ALA A 142 14.30 -1.80 -13.02
CA ALA A 142 14.25 -3.21 -13.40
C ALA A 142 13.49 -4.02 -12.34
N LEU A 143 12.83 -5.10 -12.76
CA LEU A 143 12.32 -6.08 -11.81
C LEU A 143 13.50 -6.93 -11.32
N SER A 144 13.83 -6.79 -10.04
CA SER A 144 14.83 -7.61 -9.38
C SER A 144 14.71 -7.46 -7.88
N ARG A 145 15.32 -8.36 -7.12
CA ARG A 145 15.35 -8.30 -5.66
C ARG A 145 15.96 -7.04 -5.04
N PHE A 146 16.74 -6.27 -5.81
CA PHE A 146 17.39 -5.05 -5.33
C PHE A 146 16.67 -3.78 -5.79
N ASP A 147 15.82 -3.93 -6.79
CA ASP A 147 15.10 -2.88 -7.49
C ASP A 147 13.60 -3.15 -7.34
N LEU A 148 12.72 -2.61 -8.18
CA LEU A 148 11.28 -2.80 -8.13
C LEU A 148 10.85 -4.27 -7.86
N PHE A 149 10.54 -4.62 -6.60
CA PHE A 149 9.99 -5.93 -6.22
C PHE A 149 8.78 -5.83 -5.30
N HIS A 150 8.48 -4.64 -4.77
CA HIS A 150 7.35 -4.45 -3.88
C HIS A 150 6.67 -3.09 -4.04
N ALA A 151 5.49 -2.98 -3.46
CA ALA A 151 4.75 -1.72 -3.31
C ALA A 151 3.88 -1.73 -2.05
N HIS A 152 3.69 -0.56 -1.45
CA HIS A 152 2.84 -0.37 -0.27
C HIS A 152 1.47 0.17 -0.69
N LEU A 153 0.41 -0.55 -0.33
CA LEU A 153 -0.97 -0.10 -0.44
C LEU A 153 -1.32 0.79 0.73
N PHE A 154 -1.85 1.96 0.46
CA PHE A 154 -2.39 2.83 1.49
C PHE A 154 -3.79 3.35 1.16
N ALA A 155 -4.54 3.63 2.22
CA ALA A 155 -5.83 4.26 2.21
C ALA A 155 -5.73 5.68 2.78
N ASN A 156 -6.19 6.68 2.03
CA ASN A 156 -6.33 8.04 2.53
C ASN A 156 -7.82 8.42 2.57
N PRO A 157 -8.48 8.31 3.73
CA PRO A 157 -9.89 8.67 3.90
C PRO A 157 -10.19 10.13 3.55
N THR A 158 -9.28 11.06 3.86
CA THR A 158 -9.43 12.51 3.67
C THR A 158 -9.52 12.90 2.19
N THR A 159 -8.65 12.33 1.35
CA THR A 159 -8.66 12.52 -0.10
C THR A 159 -9.57 11.50 -0.81
N ARG A 160 -10.04 10.48 -0.09
CA ARG A 160 -10.77 9.31 -0.61
C ARG A 160 -9.98 8.56 -1.69
N VAL A 161 -8.66 8.50 -1.55
CA VAL A 161 -7.73 7.82 -2.47
C VAL A 161 -7.33 6.47 -1.87
N ALA A 162 -7.27 5.44 -2.72
CA ALA A 162 -6.45 4.26 -2.47
C ALA A 162 -5.31 4.26 -3.49
N ALA A 163 -4.12 3.87 -3.07
CA ALA A 163 -2.94 4.01 -3.91
C ALA A 163 -1.82 3.05 -3.53
N LEU A 164 -0.93 2.79 -4.48
CA LEU A 164 0.27 1.98 -4.30
C LEU A 164 1.50 2.87 -4.46
N VAL A 165 2.41 2.83 -3.49
CA VAL A 165 3.77 3.37 -3.65
C VAL A 165 4.70 2.23 -4.02
N PHE A 166 5.30 2.29 -5.20
CA PHE A 166 6.34 1.36 -5.63
C PHE A 166 7.70 1.95 -5.28
N HIS A 167 8.53 1.16 -4.61
CA HIS A 167 9.93 1.49 -4.39
C HIS A 167 10.83 0.72 -5.34
N ALA A 168 11.54 1.47 -6.16
CA ALA A 168 12.63 1.00 -6.99
C ALA A 168 13.97 1.34 -6.32
N LYS A 169 15.05 0.73 -6.83
CA LYS A 169 16.44 0.94 -6.40
C LYS A 169 16.60 0.94 -4.88
N GLU A 170 15.91 0.04 -4.18
CA GLU A 170 15.87 0.06 -2.72
C GLU A 170 17.20 -0.32 -2.08
N TYR A 171 17.92 -1.21 -2.73
CA TYR A 171 19.18 -1.72 -2.24
C TYR A 171 20.33 -1.38 -3.20
N PRO A 172 20.78 -0.11 -3.30
CA PRO A 172 22.02 0.21 -4.00
C PRO A 172 23.20 -0.57 -3.42
N ALA A 173 24.15 -0.96 -4.26
CA ALA A 173 25.36 -1.63 -3.85
C ALA A 173 26.15 -0.77 -2.85
N ASP A 174 26.65 -1.40 -1.79
CA ASP A 174 27.53 -0.74 -0.84
C ASP A 174 28.79 -0.24 -1.57
N ASN A 175 29.07 1.04 -1.42
CA ASN A 175 30.22 1.69 -2.03
C ASN A 175 30.67 2.85 -1.15
N ALA A 176 31.86 2.73 -0.56
CA ALA A 176 32.39 3.73 0.37
C ALA A 176 32.50 5.15 -0.23
N ASP A 177 32.66 5.27 -1.55
CA ASP A 177 32.87 6.55 -2.22
C ASP A 177 31.56 7.22 -2.65
N THR A 178 30.54 6.44 -3.03
CA THR A 178 29.30 6.95 -3.64
C THR A 178 28.04 6.68 -2.84
N PHE A 179 28.00 5.62 -2.02
CA PHE A 179 26.87 5.24 -1.18
C PHE A 179 27.32 4.43 0.05
N PRO A 180 27.91 5.07 1.07
CA PRO A 180 28.48 4.41 2.25
C PRO A 180 27.40 4.07 3.29
N PHE A 181 26.27 3.50 2.85
CA PHE A 181 25.15 3.14 3.72
C PHE A 181 24.93 1.63 3.70
N ASN A 182 25.00 1.03 4.89
CA ASN A 182 24.67 -0.38 5.09
C ASN A 182 23.16 -0.54 5.26
N LEU A 183 22.52 -1.21 4.30
CA LEU A 183 21.08 -1.49 4.27
C LEU A 183 20.75 -2.94 4.68
N GLY A 184 21.71 -3.63 5.30
CA GLY A 184 21.51 -4.97 5.85
C GLY A 184 21.61 -6.10 4.81
N PHE A 185 21.08 -7.28 5.17
CA PHE A 185 21.30 -8.51 4.40
C PHE A 185 20.72 -8.46 2.98
N CYS A 186 19.67 -7.68 2.75
CA CYS A 186 19.07 -7.54 1.42
C CYS A 186 19.91 -6.70 0.44
N GLN A 187 20.87 -5.92 0.94
CA GLN A 187 21.86 -5.22 0.11
C GLN A 187 22.96 -6.14 -0.44
N ILE A 188 23.25 -7.25 0.25
CA ILE A 188 24.41 -8.09 -0.05
C ILE A 188 24.32 -8.62 -1.48
N GLY A 189 25.40 -8.42 -2.25
CA GLY A 189 25.48 -8.84 -3.65
C GLY A 189 24.67 -7.98 -4.61
N SER A 190 24.18 -6.80 -4.19
CA SER A 190 23.57 -5.84 -5.09
C SER A 190 24.57 -5.37 -6.15
N ASN A 191 24.09 -5.27 -7.38
CA ASN A 191 24.80 -4.71 -8.53
C ASN A 191 24.28 -3.31 -8.91
N LEU A 192 23.38 -2.74 -8.12
CA LEU A 192 22.78 -1.44 -8.39
C LEU A 192 23.77 -0.33 -8.04
N VAL A 193 24.35 0.29 -9.06
CA VAL A 193 25.22 1.45 -8.86
C VAL A 193 24.40 2.64 -8.40
N PHE A 194 24.79 3.24 -7.27
CA PHE A 194 24.17 4.48 -6.80
C PHE A 194 24.48 5.63 -7.75
N VAL A 195 23.43 6.27 -8.26
CA VAL A 195 23.54 7.47 -9.09
C VAL A 195 22.45 8.44 -8.64
N ASP A 196 22.83 9.53 -7.99
CA ASP A 196 21.93 10.50 -7.36
C ASP A 196 20.73 10.91 -8.24
N LYS A 197 21.00 11.31 -9.50
CA LYS A 197 19.96 11.70 -10.46
C LYS A 197 18.94 10.60 -10.77
N ILE A 198 19.35 9.33 -10.67
CA ILE A 198 18.47 8.16 -10.89
C ILE A 198 17.67 7.88 -9.61
N MET A 199 18.32 7.98 -8.45
CA MET A 199 17.70 7.73 -7.14
C MET A 199 16.54 8.69 -6.85
N ARG A 200 16.62 9.94 -7.34
CA ARG A 200 15.50 10.89 -7.29
C ARG A 200 14.21 10.35 -7.93
N ARG A 201 14.31 9.40 -8.86
CA ARG A 201 13.19 8.83 -9.63
C ARG A 201 12.89 7.39 -9.24
N ARG A 202 13.12 7.05 -7.98
CA ARG A 202 12.93 5.67 -7.51
C ARG A 202 11.52 5.37 -6.99
N ASN A 203 10.63 6.35 -6.92
CA ASN A 203 9.26 6.13 -6.45
C ASN A 203 8.28 6.24 -7.60
N LEU A 204 7.30 5.35 -7.62
CA LEU A 204 6.14 5.45 -8.47
C LEU A 204 4.88 5.40 -7.62
N VAL A 205 3.86 6.14 -8.01
CA VAL A 205 2.59 6.16 -7.29
C VAL A 205 1.47 5.83 -8.26
N TRP A 206 0.85 4.67 -8.06
CA TRP A 206 -0.42 4.34 -8.69
C TRP A 206 -1.56 4.84 -7.80
N ILE A 207 -2.57 5.46 -8.39
CA ILE A 207 -3.70 6.07 -7.68
C ILE A 207 -4.99 5.59 -8.31
N ILE A 208 -5.98 5.27 -7.47
CA ILE A 208 -7.40 5.33 -7.82
C ILE A 208 -8.09 6.43 -7.00
N ASP A 209 -8.59 7.44 -7.72
CA ASP A 209 -9.12 8.66 -7.10
C ASP A 209 -10.59 8.53 -6.65
N ALA A 210 -11.13 9.62 -6.07
CA ALA A 210 -12.51 9.66 -5.58
C ALA A 210 -13.59 9.41 -6.65
N ASN A 211 -13.22 9.48 -7.94
CA ASN A 211 -14.08 9.25 -9.09
C ASN A 211 -13.74 7.91 -9.81
N ASP A 212 -13.02 7.02 -9.12
CA ASP A 212 -12.55 5.72 -9.62
C ASP A 212 -11.68 5.82 -10.88
N ARG A 213 -11.01 6.95 -11.09
CA ARG A 213 -10.04 7.13 -12.18
C ARG A 213 -8.67 6.64 -11.73
N THR A 214 -8.04 5.83 -12.58
CA THR A 214 -6.70 5.31 -12.31
C THR A 214 -5.61 6.13 -13.00
N SER A 215 -4.47 6.27 -12.35
CA SER A 215 -3.28 6.90 -12.91
C SER A 215 -2.02 6.29 -12.29
N LEU A 216 -0.91 6.28 -13.04
CA LEU A 216 0.40 5.87 -12.54
C LEU A 216 1.38 7.00 -12.81
N TRP A 217 2.16 7.35 -11.79
CA TRP A 217 3.05 8.51 -11.81
C TRP A 217 4.47 8.11 -11.45
N TRP A 218 5.43 8.51 -12.28
CA TRP A 218 6.85 8.40 -11.97
C TRP A 218 7.33 9.70 -11.31
N ILE A 219 7.75 9.63 -10.05
CA ILE A 219 7.98 10.79 -9.19
C ILE A 219 9.45 11.20 -9.21
N ASP A 220 9.77 12.47 -9.46
CA ASP A 220 11.10 13.07 -9.29
C ASP A 220 11.16 13.83 -7.95
N MET A 221 11.70 13.16 -6.93
CA MET A 221 11.74 13.63 -5.55
C MET A 221 12.69 14.81 -5.32
N GLY A 222 13.58 15.11 -6.28
CA GLY A 222 14.47 16.26 -6.18
C GLY A 222 13.90 17.54 -6.81
N VAL A 223 12.67 17.52 -7.33
CA VAL A 223 12.00 18.73 -7.84
C VAL A 223 11.29 19.43 -6.69
N LYS A 224 11.61 20.71 -6.49
CA LYS A 224 10.83 21.60 -5.63
C LYS A 224 9.73 22.28 -6.42
N THR A 225 8.50 22.12 -5.94
CA THR A 225 7.29 22.57 -6.60
C THR A 225 6.97 24.03 -6.30
N GLY A 226 7.42 24.51 -5.13
CA GLY A 226 7.05 25.80 -4.56
C GLY A 226 5.81 25.72 -3.66
N ASP A 227 5.16 24.55 -3.60
CA ASP A 227 4.11 24.25 -2.63
C ASP A 227 4.75 23.52 -1.45
N GLN A 228 4.77 24.16 -0.28
CA GLN A 228 5.40 23.61 0.92
C GLN A 228 4.78 22.29 1.38
N ALA A 229 3.48 22.08 1.17
CA ALA A 229 2.80 20.86 1.58
C ALA A 229 3.17 19.69 0.67
N VAL A 230 3.33 19.92 -0.63
CA VAL A 230 3.84 18.91 -1.57
C VAL A 230 5.33 18.65 -1.33
N ASP A 231 6.11 19.72 -1.14
CA ASP A 231 7.56 19.65 -0.98
C ASP A 231 8.02 19.02 0.35
N ALA A 232 7.13 18.92 1.33
CA ALA A 232 7.36 18.24 2.61
C ALA A 232 7.44 16.71 2.46
N VAL A 233 6.79 16.16 1.43
CA VAL A 233 6.69 14.70 1.20
C VAL A 233 7.65 14.22 0.11
N THR A 234 8.16 15.12 -0.73
CA THR A 234 9.27 14.84 -1.65
C THR A 234 10.58 14.73 -0.85
N GLY A 235 10.82 13.52 -0.33
CA GLY A 235 11.94 13.12 0.52
C GLY A 235 13.33 13.55 0.05
N GLY A 236 14.29 13.52 0.99
CA GLY A 236 15.63 14.09 0.81
C GLY A 236 16.68 13.12 0.27
N ALA A 237 17.77 13.69 -0.24
CA ALA A 237 19.00 12.96 -0.55
C ALA A 237 19.56 12.26 0.71
N PRO A 238 20.28 11.13 0.57
CA PRO A 238 20.55 10.42 -0.68
C PRO A 238 19.47 9.40 -1.05
N PHE A 239 18.55 9.10 -0.13
CA PHE A 239 17.61 8.00 -0.28
C PHE A 239 16.44 8.34 -1.17
N TYR A 240 15.92 9.57 -1.10
CA TYR A 240 14.74 10.00 -1.85
C TYR A 240 13.53 9.08 -1.66
N THR A 241 13.42 8.39 -0.52
CA THR A 241 12.29 7.49 -0.24
C THR A 241 11.02 8.31 0.01
N LEU A 242 9.91 7.87 -0.58
CA LEU A 242 8.58 8.39 -0.30
C LEU A 242 7.94 7.54 0.79
N TYR A 243 7.78 8.06 2.01
CA TYR A 243 7.15 7.31 3.09
C TYR A 243 5.63 7.23 2.90
N GLU A 244 5.12 6.03 2.73
CA GLU A 244 3.72 5.67 2.55
C GLU A 244 2.83 6.13 3.71
N ASP A 245 3.32 6.10 4.96
CA ASP A 245 2.63 6.61 6.16
C ASP A 245 2.31 8.10 6.06
N SER A 246 3.09 8.85 5.28
CA SER A 246 2.81 10.26 5.02
C SER A 246 1.61 10.44 4.11
N LEU A 247 1.23 9.42 3.34
CA LEU A 247 0.19 9.47 2.32
C LEU A 247 -1.16 8.92 2.80
N GLY A 248 -1.18 8.04 3.81
CA GLY A 248 -2.40 7.44 4.34
C GLY A 248 -2.11 6.33 5.34
N HIS A 249 -3.16 5.59 5.71
CA HIS A 249 -3.01 4.35 6.47
C HIS A 249 -2.47 3.27 5.54
N VAL A 250 -1.31 2.71 5.85
CA VAL A 250 -0.77 1.55 5.13
C VAL A 250 -1.62 0.34 5.49
N VAL A 251 -2.06 -0.39 4.47
CA VAL A 251 -3.02 -1.47 4.62
C VAL A 251 -2.45 -2.80 4.16
N ALA A 252 -1.57 -2.79 3.15
CA ALA A 252 -1.00 -4.01 2.60
C ALA A 252 0.35 -3.75 1.94
N ASP A 253 1.13 -4.82 1.78
CA ASP A 253 2.26 -4.86 0.87
C ASP A 253 1.96 -5.79 -0.30
N PHE A 254 2.44 -5.40 -1.48
CA PHE A 254 2.45 -6.22 -2.68
C PHE A 254 3.86 -6.63 -3.01
N TYR A 255 4.06 -7.89 -3.38
CA TYR A 255 5.35 -8.48 -3.72
C TYR A 255 5.30 -9.12 -5.10
N TYR A 256 6.23 -8.76 -5.98
CA TYR A 256 6.30 -9.33 -7.31
C TYR A 256 7.73 -9.42 -7.82
N LEU A 257 8.08 -10.59 -8.33
CA LEU A 257 9.24 -10.80 -9.20
C LEU A 257 8.81 -11.63 -10.41
N GLU A 258 9.56 -11.50 -11.49
CA GLU A 258 9.32 -12.31 -12.68
C GLU A 258 9.40 -13.81 -12.35
N GLY A 259 8.38 -14.56 -12.76
CA GLY A 259 8.26 -15.99 -12.48
C GLY A 259 7.61 -16.35 -11.15
N LEU A 260 7.26 -15.36 -10.31
CA LEU A 260 6.48 -15.56 -9.09
C LEU A 260 5.04 -15.07 -9.28
N ALA A 261 4.13 -15.60 -8.47
CA ALA A 261 2.81 -14.99 -8.30
C ALA A 261 2.95 -13.59 -7.66
N LEU A 262 1.96 -12.73 -7.83
CA LEU A 262 1.83 -11.53 -6.99
C LEU A 262 1.46 -11.94 -5.56
N GLY A 263 2.34 -11.68 -4.60
CA GLY A 263 2.08 -11.87 -3.17
C GLY A 263 1.46 -10.63 -2.56
N VAL A 264 0.60 -10.81 -1.56
CA VAL A 264 0.03 -9.72 -0.75
C VAL A 264 0.17 -10.05 0.72
N SER A 265 0.64 -9.07 1.48
CA SER A 265 0.54 -9.06 2.94
C SER A 265 -0.49 -8.06 3.39
N LEU A 266 -1.34 -8.42 4.36
CA LEU A 266 -2.32 -7.51 4.93
C LEU A 266 -1.90 -7.12 6.36
N TYR A 267 -2.16 -5.88 6.76
CA TYR A 267 -1.89 -5.35 8.10
C TYR A 267 -3.14 -5.24 8.97
#